data_AF-A0A8T2JZ29-F1
#
_entry.id   AF-A0A8T2JZ29-F1
#
_cell.length_a   1.000
_cell.length_b   1.000
_cell.length_c   1.000
_cell.angle_alpha   90.00
_cell.angle_beta   90.00
_cell.angle_gamma   90.00
#
_symmetry.space_group_name_H-M   'P 1'
#
loop_
_entity.id
_entity.type
_entity.pdbx_description
1 polymer ?
#
loop_
_entity_poly.entity_id
_entity_poly.type
_entity_poly.pdbx_seq_one_letter_code
_entity_poly.pdbx_strand_id
1 'polypeptide(L)'
;ACFTKNYISGRKLIHVNCSTLPQIGITDFQHIMMISKMIRELLGITEPQWNRSISLTHRDNMGLFLEQKSYTGGFSDSLTYSQFIKQARLQSQDSV
;
A
#
# COMPACT_ATOMS: atom_id res chain seq x y z
N ALA A 1 -16.22 1.63 12.81
CA ALA A 1 -15.84 0.60 13.80
C ALA A 1 -15.11 -0.63 13.22
N CYS A 2 -15.26 -0.96 11.92
CA CYS A 2 -14.69 -2.20 11.35
C CYS A 2 -13.16 -2.32 11.46
N PHE A 3 -12.40 -1.25 11.19
CA PHE A 3 -10.94 -1.26 11.27
C PHE A 3 -10.41 -1.56 12.68
N THR A 4 -10.97 -0.90 13.70
CA THR A 4 -10.59 -1.10 15.10
C THR A 4 -10.96 -2.50 15.58
N LYS A 5 -12.16 -3.00 15.23
CA LYS A 5 -12.62 -4.35 15.60
C LYS A 5 -11.75 -5.46 15.00
N ASN A 6 -11.18 -5.22 13.82
CA ASN A 6 -10.28 -6.17 13.14
C ASN A 6 -8.79 -5.90 13.43
N TYR A 7 -8.48 -5.06 14.42
CA TYR A 7 -7.11 -4.75 14.83
C TYR A 7 -6.21 -4.31 13.66
N ILE A 8 -6.76 -3.49 12.75
CA ILE A 8 -6.02 -2.92 11.63
C ILE A 8 -5.17 -1.76 12.15
N SER A 9 -3.86 -2.01 12.27
CA SER A 9 -2.86 -0.98 12.59
C SER A 9 -2.40 -0.25 11.32
N GLY A 10 -1.64 0.85 11.47
CA GLY A 10 -1.07 1.56 10.31
C GLY A 10 -0.21 0.65 9.41
N ARG A 11 0.52 -0.31 10.00
CA ARG A 11 1.27 -1.32 9.23
C ARG A 11 0.37 -2.26 8.45
N LYS A 12 -0.73 -2.71 9.05
CA LYS A 12 -1.73 -3.57 8.37
C LYS A 12 -2.54 -2.80 7.32
N LEU A 13 -2.69 -1.48 7.48
CA LEU A 13 -3.41 -0.62 6.54
C LEU A 13 -2.81 -0.67 5.13
N ILE A 14 -1.49 -0.87 5.03
CA ILE A 14 -0.75 -1.01 3.75
C ILE A 14 -1.24 -2.20 2.91
N HIS A 15 -1.82 -3.21 3.57
CA HIS A 15 -2.36 -4.41 2.94
C HIS A 15 -3.86 -4.32 2.65
N VAL A 16 -4.53 -3.27 3.11
CA VAL A 16 -5.97 -3.09 2.89
C VAL A 16 -6.23 -2.62 1.46
N ASN A 17 -6.96 -3.43 0.70
CA ASN A 17 -7.40 -3.18 -0.67
C ASN A 17 -8.87 -3.60 -0.87
N CYS A 18 -9.40 -3.41 -2.09
CA CYS A 18 -10.77 -3.75 -2.46
C CYS A 18 -11.16 -5.20 -2.12
N SER A 19 -10.23 -6.15 -2.17
CA SER A 19 -10.48 -7.56 -1.88
C SER A 19 -10.49 -7.89 -0.38
N THR A 20 -9.76 -7.13 0.43
CA THR A 20 -9.69 -7.32 1.89
C THR A 20 -10.82 -6.62 2.66
N LEU A 21 -11.39 -5.55 2.09
CA LEU A 21 -12.45 -4.77 2.74
C LEU A 21 -13.71 -5.61 3.05
N PRO A 22 -14.20 -6.48 2.14
CA PRO A 22 -15.27 -7.42 2.46
C PRO A 22 -14.94 -8.35 3.64
N GLN A 23 -13.70 -8.80 3.75
CA GLN A 23 -13.27 -9.73 4.81
C GLN A 23 -13.31 -9.09 6.20
N ILE A 24 -13.14 -7.77 6.29
CA ILE A 24 -13.26 -7.01 7.55
C ILE A 24 -14.68 -6.50 7.81
N GLY A 25 -15.65 -6.89 6.98
CA GLY A 25 -17.07 -6.57 7.13
C GLY A 25 -17.55 -5.33 6.37
N ILE A 26 -16.80 -4.84 5.39
CA ILE A 26 -17.21 -3.74 4.50
C ILE A 26 -17.59 -4.33 3.15
N THR A 27 -18.88 -4.56 2.94
CA THR A 27 -19.42 -5.23 1.75
C THR A 27 -20.09 -4.30 0.75
N ASP A 28 -20.43 -3.07 1.17
CA ASP A 28 -21.02 -2.08 0.29
C ASP A 28 -20.01 -1.60 -0.76
N PHE A 29 -20.39 -1.68 -2.03
CA PHE A 29 -19.50 -1.35 -3.14
C PHE A 29 -19.02 0.10 -3.12
N GLN A 30 -19.90 1.06 -2.79
CA GLN A 30 -19.54 2.48 -2.73
C GLN A 30 -18.56 2.74 -1.59
N HIS A 31 -18.78 2.12 -0.44
CA HIS A 31 -17.83 2.17 0.67
C HIS A 31 -16.47 1.55 0.30
N ILE A 32 -16.46 0.40 -0.38
CA ILE A 32 -15.22 -0.24 -0.84
C ILE A 32 -14.43 0.71 -1.74
N MET A 33 -15.11 1.33 -2.72
CA MET A 33 -14.47 2.25 -3.66
C MET A 33 -13.91 3.49 -2.95
N MET A 34 -14.73 4.14 -2.11
CA MET A 34 -14.35 5.36 -1.39
C MET A 34 -13.19 5.11 -0.44
N ILE A 35 -13.27 4.06 0.39
CA ILE A 35 -12.23 3.73 1.37
C ILE A 35 -10.94 3.34 0.66
N SER A 36 -11.01 2.55 -0.40
CA SER A 36 -9.81 2.17 -1.17
C SER A 36 -9.12 3.38 -1.77
N LYS A 37 -9.89 4.34 -2.32
CA LYS A 37 -9.35 5.61 -2.82
C LYS A 37 -8.67 6.42 -1.71
N MET A 38 -9.35 6.61 -0.58
CA MET A 38 -8.81 7.35 0.56
C MET A 38 -7.51 6.74 1.12
N ILE A 39 -7.43 5.41 1.21
CA ILE A 39 -6.21 4.73 1.66
C ILE A 39 -5.06 4.97 0.69
N ARG A 40 -5.33 4.95 -0.62
CA ARG A 40 -4.30 5.24 -1.63
C ARG A 40 -3.78 6.67 -1.54
N GLU A 41 -4.69 7.64 -1.39
CA GLU A 41 -4.35 9.05 -1.21
C GLU A 41 -3.55 9.27 0.08
N LEU A 42 -3.96 8.65 1.19
CA LEU A 42 -3.26 8.72 2.47
C LEU A 42 -1.84 8.16 2.41
N LEU A 43 -1.65 7.05 1.69
CA LEU A 43 -0.35 6.37 1.56
C LEU A 43 0.51 6.93 0.41
N GLY A 44 -0.02 7.82 -0.42
CA GLY A 44 0.68 8.35 -1.60
C GLY A 44 1.02 7.27 -2.63
N ILE A 45 0.15 6.27 -2.81
CA ILE A 45 0.32 5.20 -3.79
C ILE A 45 -0.59 5.42 -5.00
N THR A 46 -0.11 5.11 -6.20
CA THR A 46 -0.92 5.28 -7.41
C THR A 46 -2.02 4.23 -7.48
N GLU A 47 -3.11 4.60 -8.14
CA GLU A 47 -4.17 3.66 -8.48
C GLU A 47 -3.65 2.55 -9.40
N PRO A 48 -3.91 1.27 -9.09
CA PRO A 48 -3.54 0.18 -9.98
C PRO A 48 -4.26 0.32 -11.32
N GLN A 49 -3.50 0.39 -12.40
CA GLN A 49 -4.02 0.46 -13.76
C GLN A 49 -4.32 -0.95 -14.28
N TRP A 50 -5.50 -1.14 -14.85
CA TRP A 50 -5.94 -2.43 -15.41
C TRP A 50 -5.11 -2.86 -16.64
N ASN A 51 -4.47 -1.90 -17.32
CA ASN A 51 -3.64 -2.12 -18.50
C ASN A 51 -2.13 -2.17 -18.19
N ARG A 52 -1.74 -2.30 -16.91
CA ARG A 52 -0.33 -2.43 -16.52
C ARG A 52 0.25 -3.75 -17.02
N SER A 53 1.45 -3.71 -17.61
CA SER A 53 2.14 -4.92 -18.08
C SER A 53 2.52 -5.84 -16.92
N ILE A 54 2.38 -7.15 -17.12
CA ILE A 54 2.81 -8.19 -16.18
C ILE A 54 4.34 -8.24 -15.99
N SER A 55 5.10 -7.62 -16.89
CA SER A 55 6.56 -7.51 -16.78
C SER A 55 7.00 -6.43 -15.80
N LEU A 56 6.11 -5.51 -15.43
CA LEU A 56 6.38 -4.47 -14.44
C LEU A 56 6.09 -4.99 -13.04
N THR A 57 6.67 -4.33 -12.04
CA THR A 57 6.35 -4.60 -10.63
C THR A 57 4.86 -4.41 -10.37
N HIS A 58 4.29 -5.19 -9.44
CA HIS A 58 2.86 -5.17 -9.12
C HIS A 58 2.39 -3.88 -8.43
N ARG A 59 3.33 -3.10 -7.87
CA ARG A 59 3.10 -1.77 -7.28
C ARG A 59 4.21 -0.81 -7.68
N ASP A 60 3.97 0.48 -7.45
CA ASP A 60 4.98 1.52 -7.62
C ASP A 60 6.00 1.51 -6.49
N ASN A 61 7.09 2.25 -6.66
CA ASN A 61 8.19 2.30 -5.71
C ASN A 61 7.75 2.61 -4.28
N MET A 62 6.79 3.54 -4.11
CA MET A 62 6.22 3.86 -2.80
C MET A 62 5.44 2.66 -2.22
N GLY A 63 4.62 1.99 -3.04
CA GLY A 63 3.89 0.81 -2.62
C GLY A 63 4.82 -0.33 -2.20
N LEU A 64 5.89 -0.58 -2.94
CA LEU A 64 6.90 -1.59 -2.60
C LEU A 64 7.68 -1.26 -1.32
N PHE A 65 8.03 0.02 -1.13
CA PHE A 65 8.67 0.49 0.10
C PHE A 65 7.75 0.27 1.31
N LEU A 66 6.48 0.64 1.21
CA LEU A 66 5.51 0.46 2.28
C LEU A 66 5.28 -1.02 2.60
N GLU A 67 5.26 -1.90 1.59
CA GLU A 67 5.18 -3.34 1.82
C GLU A 67 6.34 -3.83 2.71
N GLN A 68 7.58 -3.40 2.46
CA GLN A 68 8.72 -3.74 3.33
C GLN A 68 8.61 -3.13 4.73
N LYS A 69 8.05 -1.92 4.84
CA LYS A 69 7.82 -1.22 6.11
C LYS A 69 6.66 -1.79 6.93
N SER A 70 5.82 -2.62 6.30
CA SER A 70 4.69 -3.27 6.98
C SER A 70 5.12 -4.36 7.96
N TYR A 71 6.31 -4.95 7.76
CA TYR A 71 6.87 -5.94 8.67
C TYR A 71 7.27 -5.31 10.01
N THR A 72 7.27 -6.12 11.06
CA THR A 72 7.75 -5.74 12.39
C THR A 72 9.23 -6.11 12.54
N GLY A 73 10.05 -5.18 13.02
CA GLY A 73 11.46 -5.45 13.34
C GLY A 73 12.34 -4.22 13.12
N GLY A 74 13.52 -4.22 13.74
CA GLY A 74 14.44 -3.08 13.69
C GLY A 74 14.85 -2.69 12.28
N PHE A 75 14.95 -3.65 11.36
CA PHE A 75 15.23 -3.37 9.95
C PHE A 75 14.13 -2.53 9.30
N SER A 76 12.88 -3.00 9.31
CA SER A 76 11.74 -2.30 8.71
C SER A 76 11.47 -0.95 9.36
N ASP A 77 11.68 -0.83 10.67
CA ASP A 77 11.49 0.42 11.40
C ASP A 77 12.57 1.47 11.05
N SER A 78 13.82 1.03 10.86
CA SER A 78 14.93 1.90 10.43
C SER A 78 14.94 2.19 8.93
N LEU A 79 14.20 1.43 8.12
CA LEU A 79 14.22 1.54 6.67
C LEU A 79 13.67 2.89 6.21
N THR A 80 14.52 3.64 5.51
CA THR A 80 14.19 4.89 4.84
C THR A 80 13.93 4.68 3.36
N TYR A 81 13.15 5.56 2.75
CA TYR A 81 12.82 5.48 1.32
C TYR A 81 14.07 5.56 0.43
N SER A 82 15.01 6.45 0.75
CA SER A 82 16.26 6.60 -0.01
C SER A 82 17.13 5.34 0.03
N GLN A 83 17.23 4.68 1.18
CA GLN A 83 17.91 3.40 1.30
C GLN A 83 17.22 2.31 0.48
N PHE A 84 15.88 2.26 0.52
CA PHE A 84 15.11 1.30 -0.27
C PHE A 84 15.35 1.46 -1.77
N ILE A 85 15.26 2.69 -2.30
CA ILE A 85 15.49 2.97 -3.73
C ILE A 85 16.91 2.55 -4.14
N LYS A 86 17.92 2.90 -3.33
CA LYS A 86 19.31 2.53 -3.58
C LYS A 86 19.53 1.01 -3.59
N GLN A 87 18.91 0.29 -2.64
CA GLN A 87 19.02 -1.17 -2.55
C GLN A 87 18.30 -1.89 -3.69
N ALA A 88 17.10 -1.44 -4.03
CA ALA A 88 16.27 -2.04 -5.07
C ALA A 88 16.74 -1.70 -6.49
N ARG A 89 17.75 -0.81 -6.64
CA ARG A 89 18.22 -0.27 -7.93
C ARG A 89 17.07 0.31 -8.78
N LEU A 90 16.03 0.79 -8.11
CA LEU A 90 14.90 1.44 -8.76
C LEU A 90 15.34 2.87 -9.10
N GLN A 91 14.91 3.39 -10.25
CA GLN A 91 15.04 4.82 -10.50
C GLN A 91 14.05 5.55 -9.58
N SER A 92 14.45 6.65 -8.95
CA SER A 92 13.48 7.52 -8.28
C SER A 92 12.47 7.94 -9.34
N GLN A 93 11.20 7.59 -9.15
CA GLN A 93 10.13 8.10 -10.00
C GLN A 93 9.83 9.54 -9.55
N ASP A 94 10.81 10.43 -9.73
CA ASP A 94 10.60 11.87 -9.63
C ASP A 94 9.87 12.26 -10.92
N SER A 95 8.55 12.17 -10.90
CA SER A 95 7.72 12.68 -11.98
C SER A 95 7.54 14.18 -11.72
N VAL A 96 8.08 14.98 -12.65
CA VAL A 96 7.83 16.41 -12.87
C VAL A 96 6.35 16.76 -12.78
#